data_AF-A0A7I0HRA7-F1
#
_entry.id   AF-A0A7I0HRA7-F1
#
_cell.length_a   1.000
_cell.length_b   1.000
_cell.length_c   1.000
_cell.angle_alpha   90.00
_cell.angle_beta   90.00
_cell.angle_gamma   90.00
#
_symmetry.space_group_name_H-M   'P 1'
#
loop_
_entity.id
_entity.type
_entity.pdbx_description
1 polymer ?
#
loop_
_entity_poly.entity_id
_entity_poly.type
_entity_poly.pdbx_seq_one_letter_code
_entity_poly.pdbx_strand_id
1 'polypeptide(L)'
;MKAKKAKLAKQKPSPKKTKQSTKKIQKLPKQTNSNLKKSQSSIIVSNTLSERETNSPIQELIDTVHEYTIGHEIANAVTHGIGGGLSIAGLSVLLTMAMLYGDIWHVVSSAIYGATLIILYLASTLYHGIYHTATKRIFKVIDHASIYLLIAGTYTPFTLVSLRENSEWGWLLFGVIWILALLGVILLLLFPGKYSGLRVAVYIVMGWLAIFVMKDIRAAIGVGGMSWLVAGGLSYTFGVIFYLWDRLPMNHAIWHLFVLSGSICHFFAILFYVIPPVPK
;
A
#
# COMPACT_ATOMS: atom_id res chain seq x y z
N MET A 1 46.36 48.81 5.60
CA MET A 1 47.51 49.34 4.84
C MET A 1 48.05 48.23 3.93
N LYS A 2 48.09 48.48 2.62
CA LYS A 2 48.77 47.73 1.53
C LYS A 2 48.28 46.33 1.11
N ALA A 3 47.97 46.29 -0.19
CA ALA A 3 47.56 45.19 -1.04
C ALA A 3 48.73 44.33 -1.55
N LYS A 4 48.44 43.11 -2.04
CA LYS A 4 49.15 42.55 -3.20
C LYS A 4 48.32 41.51 -3.98
N LYS A 5 48.38 41.69 -5.31
CA LYS A 5 47.70 40.99 -6.41
C LYS A 5 48.28 39.61 -6.69
N ALA A 6 47.49 38.73 -7.33
CA ALA A 6 47.88 38.02 -8.55
C ALA A 6 46.65 37.46 -9.29
N LYS A 7 46.37 37.99 -10.48
CA LYS A 7 45.36 37.51 -11.44
C LYS A 7 46.16 37.08 -12.68
N LEU A 8 46.10 35.79 -13.05
CA LEU A 8 46.78 35.25 -14.23
C LEU A 8 45.82 35.27 -15.42
N ALA A 9 46.27 35.88 -16.52
CA ALA A 9 45.64 35.88 -17.83
C ALA A 9 46.51 35.06 -18.81
N LYS A 10 45.89 34.25 -19.68
CA LYS A 10 46.48 33.67 -20.91
C LYS A 10 45.37 33.65 -21.97
N GLN A 11 45.40 34.60 -22.91
CA GLN A 11 45.98 34.53 -24.27
C GLN A 11 45.11 33.78 -25.30
N LYS A 12 44.46 34.56 -26.17
CA LYS A 12 43.94 34.18 -27.50
C LYS A 12 45.09 34.21 -28.53
N PRO A 13 45.09 33.34 -29.55
CA PRO A 13 45.78 33.60 -30.81
C PRO A 13 44.81 34.00 -31.96
N SER A 14 45.35 34.82 -32.85
CA SER A 14 44.78 35.46 -34.05
C SER A 14 44.72 34.51 -35.30
N PRO A 15 44.11 34.90 -36.44
CA PRO A 15 43.58 34.02 -37.47
C PRO A 15 44.57 33.68 -38.60
N LYS A 16 44.31 32.60 -39.35
CA LYS A 16 44.94 32.31 -40.65
C LYS A 16 43.91 32.29 -41.79
N LYS A 17 44.26 32.98 -42.87
CA LYS A 17 43.51 33.19 -44.12
C LYS A 17 43.54 31.97 -45.07
N THR A 18 42.37 31.72 -45.68
CA THR A 18 42.06 31.44 -47.10
C THR A 18 42.82 30.38 -47.91
N LYS A 19 42.08 29.46 -48.55
CA LYS A 19 42.17 29.14 -50.00
C LYS A 19 40.98 28.28 -50.46
N GLN A 20 40.20 28.83 -51.41
CA GLN A 20 39.22 28.12 -52.23
C GLN A 20 39.93 27.17 -53.21
N SER A 21 39.35 26.00 -53.47
CA SER A 21 39.66 25.17 -54.63
C SER A 21 38.40 24.41 -55.06
N THR A 22 37.83 24.87 -56.18
CA THR A 22 36.78 24.21 -56.96
C THR A 22 37.34 22.96 -57.65
N LYS A 23 36.67 21.80 -57.51
CA LYS A 23 36.87 20.65 -58.40
C LYS A 23 35.54 20.08 -58.92
N LYS A 24 35.57 19.87 -60.24
CA LYS A 24 34.54 19.41 -61.17
C LYS A 24 33.83 18.12 -60.74
N ILE A 25 32.54 18.08 -61.06
CA ILE A 25 31.68 16.89 -61.08
C ILE A 25 32.18 15.92 -62.17
N GLN A 26 32.48 14.69 -61.77
CA GLN A 26 32.74 13.56 -62.67
C GLN A 26 31.62 12.54 -62.48
N LYS A 27 30.83 12.28 -63.54
CA LYS A 27 29.76 11.26 -63.55
C LYS A 27 30.39 9.87 -63.44
N LEU A 28 29.94 9.08 -62.46
CA LEU A 28 30.20 7.63 -62.37
C LEU A 28 29.00 6.82 -62.91
N PRO A 29 29.24 5.61 -63.45
CA PRO A 29 28.23 4.79 -64.14
C PRO A 29 27.26 4.13 -63.16
N LYS A 30 25.99 3.98 -63.59
CA LYS A 30 24.97 3.23 -62.86
C LYS A 30 25.30 1.72 -62.89
N GLN A 31 25.98 1.23 -61.86
CA GLN A 31 26.00 -0.19 -61.54
C GLN A 31 24.78 -0.57 -60.69
N THR A 32 24.29 -1.78 -60.96
CA THR A 32 22.94 -2.28 -60.73
C THR A 32 22.67 -2.62 -59.26
N ASN A 33 21.62 -2.02 -58.69
CA ASN A 33 21.18 -2.15 -57.29
C ASN A 33 20.40 -3.45 -56.99
N SER A 34 20.95 -4.64 -57.29
CA SER A 34 20.27 -5.91 -56.93
C SER A 34 20.86 -6.58 -55.67
N ASN A 35 22.16 -6.43 -55.39
CA ASN A 35 22.81 -7.08 -54.24
C ASN A 35 22.77 -6.26 -52.94
N LEU A 36 22.63 -4.93 -53.01
CA LEU A 36 22.48 -4.07 -51.82
C LEU A 36 21.11 -4.24 -51.13
N LYS A 37 20.03 -4.50 -51.90
CA LYS A 37 18.71 -4.74 -51.31
C LYS A 37 18.64 -6.06 -50.54
N LYS A 38 19.35 -7.11 -50.97
CA LYS A 38 19.35 -8.42 -50.31
C LYS A 38 20.10 -8.39 -48.97
N SER A 39 21.23 -7.68 -48.91
CA SER A 39 22.01 -7.48 -47.69
C SER A 39 21.32 -6.52 -46.70
N GLN A 40 20.69 -5.45 -47.19
CA GLN A 40 19.88 -4.58 -46.32
C GLN A 40 18.59 -5.26 -45.85
N SER A 41 17.94 -6.09 -46.67
CA SER A 41 16.78 -6.87 -46.21
C SER A 41 17.16 -7.90 -45.15
N SER A 42 18.33 -8.55 -45.25
CA SER A 42 18.76 -9.49 -44.21
C SER A 42 19.13 -8.78 -42.90
N ILE A 43 19.72 -7.58 -42.98
CA ILE A 43 20.08 -6.75 -41.80
C ILE A 43 18.83 -6.12 -41.16
N ILE A 44 17.86 -5.65 -41.96
CA ILE A 44 16.59 -5.13 -41.46
C ILE A 44 15.75 -6.27 -40.86
N VAL A 45 15.75 -7.46 -41.47
CA VAL A 45 15.06 -8.64 -40.91
C VAL A 45 15.73 -9.13 -39.62
N SER A 46 17.06 -9.09 -39.51
CA SER A 46 17.74 -9.47 -38.25
C SER A 46 17.57 -8.42 -37.14
N ASN A 47 17.50 -7.12 -37.46
CA ASN A 47 17.17 -6.10 -36.45
C ASN A 47 15.68 -6.08 -36.08
N THR A 48 14.76 -6.38 -37.00
CA THR A 48 13.31 -6.44 -36.70
C THR A 48 12.90 -7.72 -35.98
N LEU A 49 13.69 -8.79 -36.05
CA LEU A 49 13.49 -10.01 -35.26
C LEU A 49 14.11 -9.93 -33.85
N SER A 50 14.97 -8.94 -33.58
CA SER A 50 15.52 -8.67 -32.26
C SER A 50 14.67 -7.70 -31.43
N GLU A 51 13.84 -6.86 -32.06
CA GLU A 51 12.91 -5.94 -31.36
C GLU A 51 11.50 -6.53 -31.14
N ARG A 52 11.23 -7.75 -31.63
CA ARG A 52 10.20 -8.60 -31.01
C ARG A 52 10.78 -9.20 -29.74
N GLU A 53 11.06 -8.36 -28.75
CA GLU A 53 10.99 -8.84 -27.38
C GLU A 53 9.57 -9.35 -27.21
N THR A 54 9.48 -10.67 -27.21
CA THR A 54 8.34 -11.39 -26.72
C THR A 54 8.09 -10.88 -25.31
N ASN A 55 7.11 -9.99 -25.13
CA ASN A 55 6.33 -9.95 -23.90
C ASN A 55 5.66 -11.32 -23.81
N SER A 56 6.45 -12.30 -23.36
CA SER A 56 5.97 -13.61 -23.03
C SER A 56 4.80 -13.41 -22.07
N PRO A 57 3.70 -14.16 -22.20
CA PRO A 57 2.65 -14.15 -21.18
C PRO A 57 3.24 -14.34 -19.78
N ILE A 58 4.38 -15.04 -19.66
CA ILE A 58 5.13 -15.20 -18.40
C ILE A 58 5.81 -13.89 -17.97
N GLN A 59 6.37 -13.10 -18.89
CA GLN A 59 6.98 -11.81 -18.58
C GLN A 59 5.92 -10.80 -18.11
N GLU A 60 4.77 -10.71 -18.77
CA GLU A 60 3.64 -9.89 -18.32
C GLU A 60 3.11 -10.35 -16.94
N LEU A 61 3.09 -11.66 -16.69
CA LEU A 61 2.74 -12.23 -15.39
C LEU A 61 3.80 -12.03 -14.31
N ILE A 62 5.07 -11.82 -14.67
CA ILE A 62 6.19 -11.52 -13.76
C ILE A 62 6.22 -10.03 -13.45
N ASP A 63 6.04 -9.18 -14.46
CA ASP A 63 6.04 -7.72 -14.34
C ASP A 63 4.86 -7.23 -13.48
N THR A 64 3.71 -7.92 -13.51
CA THR A 64 2.55 -7.64 -12.63
C THR A 64 2.73 -8.10 -11.17
N VAL A 65 3.77 -8.87 -10.86
CA VAL A 65 4.04 -9.39 -9.51
C VAL A 65 5.06 -8.53 -8.76
N HIS A 66 5.95 -7.85 -9.48
CA HIS A 66 6.96 -6.95 -8.93
C HIS A 66 6.66 -5.50 -9.32
N GLU A 67 5.64 -4.94 -8.67
CA GLU A 67 5.19 -3.56 -8.92
C GLU A 67 6.16 -2.49 -8.38
N TYR A 68 6.97 -2.85 -7.38
CA TYR A 68 7.84 -1.92 -6.66
C TYR A 68 9.32 -2.27 -6.79
N THR A 69 10.19 -1.25 -6.69
CA THR A 69 11.64 -1.49 -6.60
C THR A 69 11.99 -2.19 -5.28
N ILE A 70 13.15 -2.85 -5.23
CA ILE A 70 13.59 -3.60 -4.02
C ILE A 70 13.58 -2.70 -2.77
N GLY A 71 14.04 -1.46 -2.87
CA GLY A 71 14.02 -0.51 -1.75
C GLY A 71 12.61 -0.16 -1.26
N HIS A 72 11.65 -0.02 -2.18
CA HIS A 72 10.24 0.17 -1.85
C HIS A 72 9.65 -1.06 -1.15
N GLU A 73 9.91 -2.26 -1.67
CA GLU A 73 9.47 -3.53 -1.07
C GLU A 73 10.02 -3.71 0.35
N ILE A 74 11.31 -3.38 0.57
CA ILE A 74 11.91 -3.42 1.91
C ILE A 74 11.22 -2.42 2.85
N ALA A 75 10.98 -1.19 2.41
CA ALA A 75 10.30 -0.19 3.24
C ALA A 75 8.87 -0.65 3.61
N ASN A 76 8.14 -1.21 2.66
CA ASN A 76 6.80 -1.76 2.88
C ASN A 76 6.84 -2.93 3.88
N ALA A 77 7.78 -3.88 3.71
CA ALA A 77 7.94 -5.02 4.60
C ALA A 77 8.36 -4.61 6.02
N VAL A 78 9.27 -3.65 6.17
CA VAL A 78 9.74 -3.17 7.48
C VAL A 78 8.63 -2.44 8.23
N THR A 79 7.93 -1.52 7.57
CA THR A 79 6.86 -0.72 8.21
C THR A 79 5.74 -1.62 8.76
N HIS A 80 5.27 -2.57 7.96
CA HIS A 80 4.26 -3.53 8.42
C HIS A 80 4.84 -4.63 9.32
N GLY A 81 6.12 -4.99 9.19
CA GLY A 81 6.78 -5.92 10.12
C GLY A 81 6.81 -5.36 11.55
N ILE A 82 7.10 -4.06 11.70
CA ILE A 82 6.97 -3.35 12.98
C ILE A 82 5.52 -3.38 13.48
N GLY A 83 4.55 -3.12 12.59
CA GLY A 83 3.12 -3.23 12.91
C GLY A 83 2.72 -4.61 13.41
N GLY A 84 3.28 -5.68 12.84
CA GLY A 84 3.05 -7.06 13.26
C GLY A 84 3.56 -7.31 14.69
N GLY A 85 4.78 -6.87 15.00
CA GLY A 85 5.32 -6.95 16.36
C GLY A 85 4.49 -6.17 17.38
N LEU A 86 4.11 -4.93 17.04
CA LEU A 86 3.23 -4.10 17.87
C LEU A 86 1.84 -4.74 18.06
N SER A 87 1.33 -5.44 17.06
CA SER A 87 0.01 -6.09 17.13
C SER A 87 0.01 -7.31 18.06
N ILE A 88 1.11 -8.08 18.10
CA ILE A 88 1.27 -9.17 19.07
C ILE A 88 1.34 -8.62 20.50
N ALA A 89 2.15 -7.58 20.72
CA ALA A 89 2.25 -6.91 22.01
C ALA A 89 0.91 -6.29 22.44
N GLY A 90 0.24 -5.58 21.52
CA GLY A 90 -1.06 -4.96 21.74
C GLY A 90 -2.15 -5.99 22.06
N LEU A 91 -2.24 -7.09 21.30
CA LEU A 91 -3.18 -8.16 21.60
C LEU A 91 -2.94 -8.73 23.01
N SER A 92 -1.67 -8.94 23.38
CA SER A 92 -1.32 -9.45 24.70
C SER A 92 -1.81 -8.50 25.81
N VAL A 93 -1.58 -7.19 25.65
CA VAL A 93 -2.08 -6.16 26.58
C VAL A 93 -3.60 -6.15 26.64
N LEU A 94 -4.31 -6.15 25.51
CA LEU A 94 -5.78 -6.13 25.50
C LEU A 94 -6.36 -7.38 26.16
N LEU A 95 -5.82 -8.56 25.88
CA LEU A 95 -6.28 -9.80 26.51
C LEU A 95 -6.04 -9.80 28.02
N THR A 96 -4.86 -9.38 28.47
CA THR A 96 -4.59 -9.27 29.91
C THR A 96 -5.56 -8.32 30.59
N MET A 97 -5.78 -7.12 30.04
CA MET A 97 -6.70 -6.15 30.63
C MET A 97 -8.16 -6.62 30.59
N ALA A 98 -8.59 -7.22 29.48
CA ALA A 98 -9.93 -7.78 29.34
C ALA A 98 -10.19 -8.95 30.31
N MET A 99 -9.19 -9.79 30.56
CA MET A 99 -9.29 -10.90 31.53
C MET A 99 -9.30 -10.41 32.98
N LEU A 100 -8.54 -9.37 33.30
CA LEU A 100 -8.45 -8.84 34.66
C LEU A 100 -9.66 -8.01 35.07
N TYR A 101 -10.22 -7.23 34.13
CA TYR A 101 -11.21 -6.20 34.45
C TYR A 101 -12.51 -6.31 33.66
N GLY A 102 -12.55 -7.12 32.60
CA GLY A 102 -13.70 -7.28 31.72
C GLY A 102 -14.46 -8.58 31.92
N ASP A 103 -15.30 -8.89 30.93
CA ASP A 103 -16.03 -10.15 30.81
C ASP A 103 -15.60 -10.92 29.53
N ILE A 104 -16.26 -12.04 29.25
CA ILE A 104 -15.97 -12.87 28.07
C ILE A 104 -16.06 -12.11 26.74
N TRP A 105 -16.93 -11.11 26.64
CA TRP A 105 -17.11 -10.33 25.41
C TRP A 105 -15.96 -9.36 25.19
N HIS A 106 -15.39 -8.81 26.26
CA HIS A 106 -14.17 -8.01 26.17
C HIS A 106 -13.00 -8.85 25.67
N VAL A 107 -12.87 -10.08 26.19
CA VAL A 107 -11.81 -11.01 25.79
C VAL A 107 -11.96 -11.41 24.33
N VAL A 108 -13.13 -11.91 23.93
CA VAL A 108 -13.39 -12.38 22.57
C VAL A 108 -13.27 -11.25 21.54
N SER A 109 -13.85 -10.09 21.82
CA SER A 109 -13.78 -8.96 20.88
C SER A 109 -12.35 -8.41 20.73
N SER A 110 -11.60 -8.34 21.82
CA SER A 110 -10.18 -7.96 21.80
C SER A 110 -9.31 -8.99 21.05
N ALA A 111 -9.61 -10.28 21.23
CA ALA A 111 -8.95 -11.37 20.51
C ALA A 111 -9.16 -11.23 19.00
N ILE A 112 -10.40 -10.99 18.57
CA ILE A 112 -10.76 -10.79 17.17
C ILE A 112 -10.02 -9.57 16.60
N TYR A 113 -10.08 -8.42 17.28
CA TYR A 113 -9.37 -7.22 16.83
C TYR A 113 -7.86 -7.47 16.68
N GLY A 114 -7.20 -7.95 17.72
CA GLY A 114 -5.76 -8.20 17.69
C GLY A 114 -5.34 -9.30 16.69
N ALA A 115 -6.14 -10.36 16.53
CA ALA A 115 -5.87 -11.39 15.53
C ALA A 115 -5.94 -10.82 14.10
N THR A 116 -6.94 -9.99 13.80
CA THR A 116 -7.04 -9.36 12.47
C THR A 116 -5.89 -8.40 12.18
N LEU A 117 -5.39 -7.67 13.18
CA LEU A 117 -4.17 -6.87 13.04
C LEU A 117 -2.95 -7.75 12.71
N ILE A 118 -2.74 -8.83 13.47
CA ILE A 118 -1.61 -9.75 13.24
C ILE A 118 -1.69 -10.34 11.84
N ILE A 119 -2.87 -10.79 11.40
CA ILE A 119 -3.09 -11.33 10.06
C ILE A 119 -2.75 -10.29 8.99
N LEU A 120 -3.24 -9.05 9.12
CA LEU A 120 -2.97 -7.98 8.17
C LEU A 120 -1.47 -7.68 8.06
N TYR A 121 -0.83 -7.36 9.17
CA TYR A 121 0.56 -6.95 9.14
C TYR A 121 1.50 -8.08 8.74
N LEU A 122 1.22 -9.32 9.16
CA LEU A 122 2.02 -10.47 8.74
C LEU A 122 1.84 -10.76 7.25
N ALA A 123 0.59 -10.77 6.74
CA ALA A 123 0.32 -11.00 5.33
C ALA A 123 1.02 -9.97 4.45
N SER A 124 0.97 -8.71 4.85
CA SER A 124 1.62 -7.61 4.14
C SER A 124 3.15 -7.70 4.18
N THR A 125 3.71 -8.00 5.36
CA THR A 125 5.16 -8.19 5.51
C THR A 125 5.66 -9.33 4.61
N LEU A 126 4.92 -10.44 4.55
CA LEU A 126 5.26 -11.57 3.70
C LEU A 126 5.06 -11.27 2.21
N TYR A 127 4.01 -10.54 1.85
CA TYR A 127 3.78 -10.09 0.48
C TYR A 127 4.95 -9.25 -0.06
N HIS A 128 5.43 -8.30 0.73
CA HIS A 128 6.54 -7.43 0.34
C HIS A 128 7.92 -8.05 0.55
N GLY A 129 8.06 -8.98 1.49
CA GLY A 129 9.34 -9.64 1.80
C GLY A 129 9.68 -10.82 0.88
N ILE A 130 8.69 -11.45 0.25
CA ILE A 130 8.90 -12.65 -0.57
C ILE A 130 9.17 -12.27 -2.02
N TYR A 131 10.29 -12.74 -2.57
CA TYR A 131 10.63 -12.53 -3.99
C TYR A 131 10.07 -13.61 -4.93
N HIS A 132 9.83 -14.83 -4.42
CA HIS A 132 9.33 -15.94 -5.23
C HIS A 132 7.92 -15.66 -5.78
N THR A 133 7.77 -15.65 -7.11
CA THR A 133 6.58 -15.12 -7.79
C THR A 133 5.27 -15.82 -7.45
N ALA A 134 5.24 -17.16 -7.42
CA ALA A 134 4.04 -17.92 -7.11
C ALA A 134 3.57 -17.69 -5.66
N THR A 135 4.52 -17.68 -4.72
CA THR A 135 4.24 -17.44 -3.30
C THR A 135 3.81 -15.99 -3.07
N LYS A 136 4.46 -15.03 -3.72
CA LYS A 136 4.10 -13.61 -3.66
C LYS A 136 2.66 -13.35 -4.10
N ARG A 137 2.15 -14.05 -5.13
CA ARG A 137 0.75 -13.93 -5.55
C ARG A 137 -0.24 -14.37 -4.47
N ILE A 138 0.05 -15.45 -3.76
CA ILE A 138 -0.80 -15.93 -2.67
C ILE A 138 -0.84 -14.90 -1.55
N PHE A 139 0.32 -14.41 -1.11
CA PHE A 139 0.38 -13.38 -0.07
C PHE A 139 -0.21 -12.06 -0.50
N LYS A 140 -0.13 -11.68 -1.78
CA LYS A 140 -0.85 -10.51 -2.32
C LYS A 140 -2.35 -10.65 -2.10
N VAL A 141 -2.93 -11.82 -2.37
CA VAL A 141 -4.37 -12.05 -2.15
C VAL A 141 -4.72 -12.02 -0.67
N ILE A 142 -3.91 -12.65 0.18
CA ILE A 142 -4.14 -12.65 1.64
C ILE A 142 -4.02 -11.24 2.22
N ASP A 143 -3.04 -10.46 1.77
CA ASP A 143 -2.82 -9.06 2.16
C ASP A 143 -4.06 -8.21 1.84
N HIS A 144 -4.55 -8.26 0.61
CA HIS A 144 -5.79 -7.55 0.25
C HIS A 144 -7.02 -8.07 1.01
N ALA A 145 -7.13 -9.38 1.24
CA ALA A 145 -8.25 -9.98 1.99
C ALA A 145 -8.25 -9.52 3.45
N SER A 146 -7.07 -9.38 4.04
CA SER A 146 -6.90 -9.03 5.46
C SER A 146 -7.40 -7.63 5.78
N ILE A 147 -7.45 -6.71 4.81
CA ILE A 147 -8.05 -5.37 4.99
C ILE A 147 -9.54 -5.48 5.33
N TYR A 148 -10.30 -6.35 4.64
CA TYR A 148 -11.71 -6.60 4.97
C TYR A 148 -11.87 -7.13 6.39
N LEU A 149 -11.00 -8.07 6.78
CA LEU A 149 -11.02 -8.66 8.11
C LEU A 149 -10.66 -7.63 9.18
N LEU A 150 -9.65 -6.78 8.93
CA LEU A 150 -9.25 -5.73 9.88
C LEU A 150 -10.36 -4.71 10.09
N ILE A 151 -11.06 -4.29 9.02
CA ILE A 151 -12.22 -3.40 9.16
C ILE A 151 -13.24 -4.08 10.09
N ALA A 152 -13.61 -5.34 9.83
CA ALA A 152 -14.57 -6.04 10.68
C ALA A 152 -14.08 -6.25 12.13
N GLY A 153 -12.82 -6.61 12.30
CA GLY A 153 -12.18 -6.77 13.59
C GLY A 153 -12.15 -5.48 14.39
N THR A 154 -11.95 -4.33 13.74
CA THR A 154 -11.95 -3.00 14.38
C THR A 154 -13.33 -2.63 14.93
N TYR A 155 -14.41 -2.99 14.24
CA TYR A 155 -15.78 -2.73 14.71
C TYR A 155 -16.17 -3.60 15.90
N THR A 156 -15.62 -4.82 15.97
CA THR A 156 -16.10 -5.88 16.87
C THR A 156 -16.14 -5.49 18.36
N PRO A 157 -15.09 -4.85 18.94
CA PRO A 157 -15.15 -4.38 20.34
C PRO A 157 -16.24 -3.33 20.57
N PHE A 158 -16.40 -2.36 19.67
CA PHE A 158 -17.42 -1.34 19.83
C PHE A 158 -18.83 -1.92 19.73
N THR A 159 -19.06 -2.86 18.82
CA THR A 159 -20.40 -3.44 18.62
C THR A 159 -20.78 -4.47 19.68
N LEU A 160 -19.84 -5.35 20.09
CA LEU A 160 -20.13 -6.46 21.01
C LEU A 160 -19.91 -6.13 22.49
N VAL A 161 -19.25 -5.01 22.78
CA VAL A 161 -19.06 -4.53 24.15
C VAL A 161 -19.84 -3.23 24.33
N SER A 162 -19.42 -2.14 23.69
CA SER A 162 -19.96 -0.80 23.99
C SER A 162 -21.43 -0.64 23.61
N LEU A 163 -21.85 -1.21 22.47
CA LEU A 163 -23.21 -1.06 21.96
C LEU A 163 -24.14 -2.25 22.28
N ARG A 164 -23.61 -3.41 22.70
CA ARG A 164 -24.37 -4.67 22.78
C ARG A 164 -25.66 -4.55 23.58
N GLU A 165 -25.58 -3.94 24.76
CA GLU A 165 -26.71 -3.86 25.71
C GLU A 165 -27.43 -2.52 25.65
N ASN A 166 -26.76 -1.49 25.13
CA ASN A 166 -27.20 -0.11 25.20
C ASN A 166 -27.77 0.43 23.87
N SER A 167 -27.68 -0.33 22.78
CA SER A 167 -28.17 0.06 21.46
C SER A 167 -28.68 -1.15 20.67
N GLU A 168 -29.88 -1.01 20.10
CA GLU A 168 -30.46 -1.99 19.18
C GLU A 168 -29.62 -2.17 17.89
N TRP A 169 -28.77 -1.18 17.58
CA TRP A 169 -27.94 -1.16 16.38
C TRP A 169 -26.64 -1.95 16.51
N GLY A 170 -26.22 -2.32 17.73
CA GLY A 170 -24.93 -2.98 17.97
C GLY A 170 -24.78 -4.30 17.18
N TRP A 171 -25.75 -5.20 17.33
CA TRP A 171 -25.77 -6.49 16.61
C TRP A 171 -25.97 -6.34 15.11
N LEU A 172 -26.83 -5.39 14.69
CA LEU A 172 -27.07 -5.16 13.27
C LEU A 172 -25.80 -4.67 12.57
N LEU A 173 -25.10 -3.69 13.16
CA LEU A 173 -23.85 -3.18 12.61
C LEU A 173 -22.75 -4.25 12.57
N PHE A 174 -22.63 -5.05 13.64
CA PHE A 174 -21.72 -6.19 13.68
C PHE A 174 -22.00 -7.16 12.52
N GLY A 175 -23.25 -7.57 12.35
CA GLY A 175 -23.66 -8.51 11.30
C GLY A 175 -23.40 -7.95 9.90
N VAL A 176 -23.79 -6.70 9.63
CA VAL A 176 -23.58 -6.05 8.34
C VAL A 176 -22.11 -5.98 7.99
N ILE A 177 -21.26 -5.53 8.92
CA ILE A 177 -19.82 -5.38 8.68
C ILE A 177 -19.16 -6.74 8.40
N TRP A 178 -19.48 -7.78 9.17
CA TRP A 178 -18.90 -9.11 8.95
C TRP A 178 -19.40 -9.77 7.66
N ILE A 179 -20.68 -9.61 7.31
CA ILE A 179 -21.21 -10.09 6.02
C ILE A 179 -20.51 -9.39 4.86
N LEU A 180 -20.36 -8.06 4.92
CA LEU A 180 -19.64 -7.31 3.89
C LEU A 180 -18.16 -7.72 3.81
N ALA A 181 -17.50 -7.97 4.94
CA ALA A 181 -16.12 -8.45 4.96
C ALA A 181 -15.98 -9.82 4.30
N LEU A 182 -16.83 -10.79 4.66
CA LEU A 182 -16.81 -12.12 4.07
C LEU A 182 -17.14 -12.08 2.58
N LEU A 183 -18.16 -11.31 2.18
CA LEU A 183 -18.50 -11.12 0.78
C LEU A 183 -17.33 -10.48 0.01
N GLY A 184 -16.69 -9.46 0.59
CA GLY A 184 -15.51 -8.81 0.02
C GLY A 184 -14.33 -9.75 -0.19
N VAL A 185 -14.06 -10.62 0.79
CA VAL A 185 -13.05 -11.68 0.68
C VAL A 185 -13.42 -12.69 -0.41
N ILE A 186 -14.67 -13.16 -0.45
CA ILE A 186 -15.13 -14.10 -1.49
C ILE A 186 -14.98 -13.49 -2.89
N LEU A 187 -15.43 -12.25 -3.09
CA LEU A 187 -15.33 -11.56 -4.38
C LEU A 187 -13.87 -11.35 -4.79
N LEU A 188 -12.99 -11.03 -3.84
CA LEU A 188 -11.54 -10.94 -4.09
C LEU A 188 -10.95 -12.27 -4.54
N LEU A 189 -11.35 -13.39 -3.92
CA LEU A 189 -10.89 -14.73 -4.28
C LEU A 189 -11.40 -15.20 -5.64
N LEU A 190 -12.64 -14.84 -6.01
CA LEU A 190 -13.23 -15.19 -7.31
C LEU A 190 -12.69 -14.33 -8.46
N PHE A 191 -12.35 -13.07 -8.19
CA PHE A 191 -11.89 -12.11 -9.19
C PHE A 191 -10.56 -11.44 -8.81
N PRO A 192 -9.47 -12.20 -8.61
CA PRO A 192 -8.19 -11.66 -8.21
C PRO A 192 -7.66 -10.70 -9.27
N GLY A 193 -7.17 -9.54 -8.84
CA GLY A 193 -6.57 -8.54 -9.74
C GLY A 193 -7.57 -7.66 -10.52
N LYS A 194 -8.86 -8.00 -10.61
CA LYS A 194 -9.87 -7.16 -11.27
C LYS A 194 -10.49 -6.16 -10.29
N TYR A 195 -10.79 -4.94 -10.71
CA TYR A 195 -11.49 -3.91 -9.92
C TYR A 195 -10.77 -3.41 -8.65
N SER A 196 -9.48 -3.04 -8.74
CA SER A 196 -8.73 -2.46 -7.61
C SER A 196 -9.39 -1.22 -7.01
N GLY A 197 -9.84 -0.27 -7.84
CA GLY A 197 -10.54 0.93 -7.36
C GLY A 197 -11.86 0.64 -6.65
N LEU A 198 -12.63 -0.34 -7.12
CA LEU A 198 -13.88 -0.74 -6.48
C LEU A 198 -13.63 -1.31 -5.07
N ARG A 199 -12.59 -2.11 -4.88
CA ARG A 199 -12.22 -2.63 -3.55
C ARG A 199 -11.93 -1.51 -2.58
N VAL A 200 -11.13 -0.52 -3.00
CA VAL A 200 -10.82 0.65 -2.17
C VAL A 200 -12.09 1.40 -1.80
N ALA A 201 -13.02 1.60 -2.75
CA ALA A 201 -14.31 2.22 -2.46
C ALA A 201 -15.11 1.43 -1.43
N VAL A 202 -15.17 0.09 -1.55
CA VAL A 202 -15.86 -0.77 -0.57
C VAL A 202 -15.20 -0.67 0.81
N TYR A 203 -13.87 -0.65 0.91
CA TYR A 203 -13.17 -0.46 2.18
C TYR A 203 -13.56 0.83 2.88
N ILE A 204 -13.61 1.94 2.13
CA ILE A 204 -14.02 3.24 2.67
C ILE A 204 -15.48 3.18 3.12
N VAL A 205 -16.39 2.69 2.27
CA VAL A 205 -17.82 2.61 2.63
C VAL A 205 -18.02 1.78 3.90
N MET A 206 -17.38 0.61 3.99
CA MET A 206 -17.43 -0.23 5.19
C MET A 206 -16.86 0.50 6.41
N GLY A 207 -15.70 1.16 6.27
CA GLY A 207 -15.04 1.88 7.35
C GLY A 207 -15.88 3.02 7.94
N TRP A 208 -16.77 3.63 7.14
CA TRP A 208 -17.58 4.77 7.56
C TRP A 208 -19.01 4.41 8.02
N LEU A 209 -19.42 3.14 8.01
CA LEU A 209 -20.75 2.73 8.50
C LEU A 209 -21.01 3.10 9.97
N ALA A 210 -19.96 3.28 10.77
CA ALA A 210 -20.06 3.77 12.15
C ALA A 210 -20.75 5.14 12.28
N ILE A 211 -20.79 5.97 11.22
CA ILE A 211 -21.53 7.25 11.23
C ILE A 211 -22.99 7.06 11.65
N PHE A 212 -23.63 5.99 11.19
CA PHE A 212 -25.05 5.75 11.45
C PHE A 212 -25.37 5.52 12.92
N VAL A 213 -24.39 5.05 13.70
CA VAL A 213 -24.53 4.77 15.14
C VAL A 213 -23.66 5.68 16.01
N MET A 214 -23.18 6.79 15.45
CA MET A 214 -22.16 7.62 16.11
C MET A 214 -22.65 8.25 17.42
N LYS A 215 -23.96 8.54 17.53
CA LYS A 215 -24.56 9.04 18.77
C LYS A 215 -24.48 8.01 19.89
N ASP A 216 -24.81 6.76 19.59
CA ASP A 216 -24.80 5.65 20.55
C ASP A 216 -23.36 5.32 20.96
N ILE A 217 -22.43 5.31 20.00
CA ILE A 217 -21.00 5.15 20.29
C ILE A 217 -20.53 6.25 21.24
N ARG A 218 -20.84 7.53 20.96
CA ARG A 218 -20.44 8.65 21.82
C ARG A 218 -21.01 8.52 23.23
N ALA A 219 -22.25 8.05 23.36
CA ALA A 219 -22.88 7.82 24.65
C ALA A 219 -22.16 6.70 25.43
N ALA A 220 -21.71 5.65 24.75
CA ALA A 220 -21.04 4.50 25.37
C ALA A 220 -19.58 4.78 25.77
N ILE A 221 -18.78 5.40 24.90
CA ILE A 221 -17.32 5.56 25.10
C ILE A 221 -16.88 7.00 25.42
N GLY A 222 -17.84 7.93 25.51
CA GLY A 222 -17.59 9.34 25.77
C GLY A 222 -16.85 10.07 24.63
N VAL A 223 -16.55 11.36 24.87
CA VAL A 223 -15.86 12.21 23.89
C VAL A 223 -14.40 11.76 23.69
N GLY A 224 -13.74 11.30 24.75
CA GLY A 224 -12.37 10.80 24.67
C GLY A 224 -12.24 9.60 23.74
N GLY A 225 -13.04 8.55 23.95
CA GLY A 225 -13.04 7.37 23.08
C GLY A 225 -13.45 7.71 21.64
N MET A 226 -14.44 8.58 21.48
CA MET A 226 -14.86 9.06 20.15
C MET A 226 -13.72 9.78 19.42
N SER A 227 -12.90 10.57 20.12
CA SER A 227 -11.78 11.29 19.48
C SER A 227 -10.73 10.33 18.92
N TRP A 228 -10.40 9.25 19.63
CA TRP A 228 -9.51 8.20 19.15
C TRP A 228 -10.11 7.43 17.97
N LEU A 229 -11.41 7.12 18.03
CA LEU A 229 -12.11 6.43 16.95
C LEU A 229 -12.12 7.27 15.66
N VAL A 230 -12.45 8.56 15.76
CA VAL A 230 -12.45 9.48 14.62
C VAL A 230 -11.03 9.69 14.08
N ALA A 231 -10.04 9.88 14.96
CA ALA A 231 -8.64 9.99 14.55
C ALA A 231 -8.18 8.75 13.77
N GLY A 232 -8.55 7.55 14.24
CA GLY A 232 -8.26 6.29 13.56
C GLY A 232 -8.92 6.18 12.18
N GLY A 233 -10.22 6.47 12.09
CA GLY A 233 -10.97 6.44 10.82
C GLY A 233 -10.47 7.46 9.80
N LEU A 234 -10.10 8.66 10.25
CA LEU A 234 -9.47 9.68 9.40
C LEU A 234 -8.08 9.26 8.95
N SER A 235 -7.27 8.66 9.83
CA SER A 235 -5.95 8.13 9.47
C SER A 235 -6.05 7.11 8.34
N TYR A 236 -6.96 6.14 8.44
CA TYR A 236 -7.19 5.16 7.37
C TYR A 236 -7.63 5.84 6.07
N THR A 237 -8.59 6.77 6.14
CA THR A 237 -9.14 7.43 4.95
C THR A 237 -8.11 8.31 4.25
N PHE A 238 -7.34 9.11 4.99
CA PHE A 238 -6.28 9.94 4.42
C PHE A 238 -5.12 9.11 3.87
N GLY A 239 -4.83 7.95 4.47
CA GLY A 239 -3.87 7.00 3.91
C GLY A 239 -4.19 6.61 2.47
N VAL A 240 -5.48 6.48 2.11
CA VAL A 240 -5.90 6.13 0.75
C VAL A 240 -5.45 7.17 -0.28
N ILE A 241 -5.37 8.46 0.09
CA ILE A 241 -4.88 9.51 -0.80
C ILE A 241 -3.44 9.20 -1.24
N PHE A 242 -2.59 8.79 -0.30
CA PHE A 242 -1.21 8.41 -0.59
C PHE A 242 -1.15 7.10 -1.39
N TYR A 243 -1.98 6.12 -1.05
CA TYR A 243 -2.06 4.87 -1.81
C TYR A 243 -2.36 5.09 -3.30
N LEU A 244 -3.29 6.01 -3.61
CA LEU A 244 -3.68 6.32 -5.00
C LEU A 244 -2.74 7.32 -5.70
N TRP A 245 -1.72 7.82 -5.01
CA TRP A 245 -0.80 8.82 -5.55
C TRP A 245 0.41 8.17 -6.22
N ASP A 246 0.22 7.62 -7.42
CA ASP A 246 1.24 6.84 -8.16
C ASP A 246 2.55 7.58 -8.44
N ARG A 247 2.54 8.93 -8.47
CA ARG A 247 3.73 9.75 -8.74
C ARG A 247 4.59 10.05 -7.51
N LEU A 248 4.10 9.76 -6.30
CA LEU A 248 4.81 10.06 -5.06
C LEU A 248 5.80 8.92 -4.75
N PRO A 249 7.10 9.19 -4.56
CA PRO A 249 8.05 8.16 -4.12
C PRO A 249 7.62 7.58 -2.77
N MET A 250 7.72 6.25 -2.60
CA MET A 250 7.34 5.57 -1.35
C MET A 250 5.87 5.77 -0.94
N ASN A 251 4.98 6.08 -1.89
CA ASN A 251 3.55 6.24 -1.67
C ASN A 251 2.92 5.11 -0.83
N HIS A 252 3.26 3.86 -1.15
CA HIS A 252 2.73 2.67 -0.47
C HIS A 252 3.24 2.54 0.97
N ALA A 253 4.52 2.83 1.21
CA ALA A 253 5.09 2.83 2.56
C ALA A 253 4.49 3.96 3.42
N ILE A 254 4.20 5.11 2.83
CA ILE A 254 3.48 6.20 3.52
C ILE A 254 2.07 5.74 3.88
N TRP A 255 1.36 5.10 2.96
CA TRP A 255 0.05 4.51 3.24
C TRP A 255 0.12 3.50 4.40
N HIS A 256 1.13 2.63 4.45
CA HIS A 256 1.37 1.70 5.56
C HIS A 256 1.48 2.41 6.92
N LEU A 257 2.16 3.56 6.98
CA LEU A 257 2.25 4.35 8.22
C LEU A 257 0.89 4.91 8.66
N PHE A 258 0.03 5.31 7.72
CA PHE A 258 -1.34 5.75 8.03
C PHE A 258 -2.22 4.60 8.51
N VAL A 259 -2.06 3.40 7.94
CA VAL A 259 -2.75 2.18 8.41
C VAL A 259 -2.31 1.85 9.83
N LEU A 260 -1.01 1.85 10.11
CA LEU A 260 -0.45 1.62 11.44
C LEU A 260 -0.93 2.66 12.46
N SER A 261 -0.90 3.94 12.08
CA SER A 261 -1.39 5.02 12.95
C SER A 261 -2.89 4.87 13.26
N GLY A 262 -3.69 4.46 12.27
CA GLY A 262 -5.11 4.17 12.45
C GLY A 262 -5.34 3.02 13.43
N SER A 263 -4.61 1.92 13.26
CA SER A 263 -4.63 0.77 14.18
C SER A 263 -4.23 1.15 15.61
N ILE A 264 -3.21 1.98 15.78
CA ILE A 264 -2.79 2.46 17.10
C ILE A 264 -3.90 3.29 17.75
N CYS A 265 -4.56 4.18 17.00
CA CYS A 265 -5.68 4.97 17.51
C CYS A 265 -6.83 4.07 17.98
N HIS A 266 -7.23 3.09 17.18
CA HIS A 266 -8.28 2.14 17.57
C HIS A 266 -7.88 1.25 18.74
N PHE A 267 -6.61 0.84 18.81
CA PHE A 267 -6.08 0.11 19.97
C PHE A 267 -6.26 0.91 21.26
N PHE A 268 -5.88 2.19 21.28
CA PHE A 268 -6.05 3.03 22.46
C PHE A 268 -7.51 3.37 22.77
N ALA A 269 -8.36 3.52 21.75
CA ALA A 269 -9.80 3.63 21.95
C ALA A 269 -10.36 2.40 22.69
N ILE A 270 -9.96 1.20 22.27
CA ILE A 270 -10.40 -0.05 22.89
C ILE A 270 -9.85 -0.19 24.31
N LEU A 271 -8.53 -0.01 24.47
CA LEU A 271 -7.85 -0.18 25.76
C LEU A 271 -8.39 0.75 26.85
N PHE A 272 -8.67 2.01 26.52
CA PHE A 272 -9.02 3.01 27.53
C PHE A 272 -10.52 3.27 27.67
N TYR A 273 -11.33 2.93 26.67
CA TYR A 273 -12.76 3.30 26.65
C TYR A 273 -13.72 2.15 26.35
N VAL A 274 -13.22 0.98 25.93
CA VAL A 274 -14.05 -0.22 25.75
C VAL A 274 -13.79 -1.22 26.87
N ILE A 275 -12.52 -1.44 27.23
CA ILE A 275 -12.17 -2.27 28.39
C ILE A 275 -12.42 -1.49 29.68
N PRO A 276 -13.01 -2.11 30.73
CA PRO A 276 -13.23 -1.44 32.00
C PRO A 276 -11.91 -0.94 32.60
N PRO A 277 -11.91 0.25 33.22
CA PRO A 277 -10.72 0.79 33.84
C PRO A 277 -10.32 -0.04 35.07
N VAL A 278 -9.05 0.02 35.42
CA VAL A 278 -8.54 -0.54 36.68
C VAL A 278 -9.33 0.07 37.84
N PRO A 279 -9.96 -0.73 38.71
CA PRO A 279 -10.61 -0.24 39.92
C PRO A 279 -9.61 0.56 40.76
N LYS A 280 -9.99 1.78 41.14
CA LYS A 280 -9.17 2.67 41.99
C LYS A 280 -9.25 2.25 43.46
#